data_AF-A0A521IU36-F1
#
_entry.id   AF-A0A521IU36-F1
#
_cell.length_a   1.000
_cell.length_b   1.000
_cell.length_c   1.000
_cell.angle_alpha   90.00
_cell.angle_beta   90.00
_cell.angle_gamma   90.00
#
_symmetry.space_group_name_H-M   'P 1'
#
loop_
_entity.id
_entity.type
_entity.pdbx_description
1 polymer ?
#
loop_
_entity_poly.entity_id
_entity_poly.type
_entity_poly.pdbx_seq_one_letter_code
_entity_poly.pdbx_strand_id
1 'polypeptide(L)'
;MAYEINIHVDKKGKLVTEEVPFTISVFKESKRVKLNFTIDAEIDSEYHYLKFTHQKTNYLYRVHNNSFEIPKAVTAWEGRWEFSFICCDEPANSSNVITANYIYASEPIVANVARGNLGNNSTTEEQNLLRELVEGTFDEFEIPNTASFISRYFLSSCPQAFTLIVPSSVITIKDRILYESGCTKIIFEEGSQLKTLEDYALYRIANLGDITFPRSIDSWGKYNLGFCGSGIVRFESVSNLKTLGSHAFWSIPNLTKLYLPDRLQTLAGLTAVIKNCPQLNEVWIPNTITAAIPASAIQDCPLLNKITLQSNFNASANFSNVPNLTRESIVLMFNALKDLSGAGAKVLTLGAGNLAKCTQEELDIALNKNWSLA
;
A
#
# COMPACT_ATOMS: atom_id res chain seq x y z
N MET A 1 15.29 6.76 45.70
CA MET A 1 15.00 8.18 45.39
C MET A 1 14.09 8.23 44.16
N ALA A 2 13.54 9.37 43.74
CA ALA A 2 12.94 9.43 42.40
C ALA A 2 14.08 9.23 41.38
N TYR A 3 13.87 8.38 40.37
CA TYR A 3 14.83 8.24 39.28
C TYR A 3 14.77 9.50 38.42
N GLU A 4 15.84 10.31 38.42
CA GLU A 4 15.88 11.59 37.73
C GLU A 4 16.70 11.49 36.45
N ILE A 5 16.13 11.91 35.32
CA ILE A 5 16.81 11.94 34.04
C ILE A 5 17.00 13.40 33.63
N ASN A 6 18.24 13.80 33.41
CA ASN A 6 18.57 15.13 32.92
C ASN A 6 18.59 15.11 31.38
N ILE A 7 17.88 16.05 30.77
CA ILE A 7 17.73 16.18 29.33
C ILE A 7 18.09 17.61 28.94
N HIS A 8 19.07 17.75 28.06
CA HIS A 8 19.37 19.02 27.43
C HIS A 8 18.58 19.14 26.12
N VAL A 9 17.79 20.21 25.99
CA VAL A 9 17.10 20.58 24.77
C VAL A 9 18.02 21.54 24.02
N ASP A 10 18.73 21.02 23.03
CA ASP A 10 19.64 21.84 22.23
C ASP A 10 18.88 22.60 21.14
N LYS A 11 19.46 23.69 20.62
CA LYS A 11 18.89 24.51 19.54
C LYS A 11 18.84 23.86 18.17
N LYS A 12 19.39 22.66 18.00
CA LYS A 12 19.40 21.91 16.73
C LYS A 12 18.24 20.93 16.62
N GLY A 13 17.33 20.95 17.58
CA GLY A 13 16.15 20.08 17.62
C GLY A 13 16.38 18.81 18.43
N LYS A 14 17.55 18.60 19.04
CA LYS A 14 17.87 17.32 19.67
C LYS A 14 17.68 17.39 21.18
N LEU A 15 17.06 16.35 21.70
CA LEU A 15 17.08 16.03 23.12
C LEU A 15 18.36 15.23 23.39
N VAL A 16 19.27 15.80 24.18
CA VAL A 16 20.56 15.21 24.52
C VAL A 16 20.53 14.74 25.96
N THR A 17 20.79 13.47 26.18
CA THR A 17 20.80 12.84 27.50
C THR A 17 21.83 11.73 27.50
N GLU A 18 22.41 11.45 28.66
CA GLU A 18 23.37 10.35 28.83
C GLU A 18 22.67 8.97 28.84
N GLU A 19 21.34 8.94 28.94
CA GLU A 19 20.54 7.71 29.03
C GLU A 19 19.86 7.34 27.71
N VAL A 20 20.49 6.47 26.90
CA VAL A 20 19.89 5.88 25.70
C VAL A 20 20.20 4.38 25.64
N PRO A 21 19.20 3.47 25.47
CA PRO A 21 17.78 3.75 25.21
C PRO A 21 16.99 4.15 26.46
N PHE A 22 16.07 5.08 26.27
CA PHE A 22 15.25 5.70 27.32
C PHE A 22 14.26 4.68 27.92
N THR A 23 14.30 4.45 29.23
CA THR A 23 13.38 3.51 29.91
C THR A 23 12.59 4.27 30.97
N ILE A 24 11.27 4.38 30.79
CA ILE A 24 10.42 5.25 31.62
C ILE A 24 9.72 4.46 32.76
N SER A 25 10.08 3.19 33.00
CA SER A 25 9.64 2.44 34.20
C SER A 25 10.38 1.13 34.42
N VAL A 26 10.49 0.69 35.68
CA VAL A 26 10.77 -0.72 36.05
C VAL A 26 9.67 -1.26 36.97
N PHE A 27 9.34 -2.53 36.77
CA PHE A 27 8.43 -3.35 37.57
C PHE A 27 8.70 -3.17 39.08
N LYS A 28 7.67 -2.80 39.86
CA LYS A 28 7.66 -2.63 41.33
C LYS A 28 8.29 -1.37 41.94
N GLU A 29 8.50 -0.28 41.20
CA GLU A 29 8.93 0.97 41.86
C GLU A 29 7.77 1.77 42.48
N SER A 30 7.98 2.22 43.72
CA SER A 30 7.05 3.05 44.49
C SER A 30 7.21 4.56 44.21
N LYS A 31 8.11 4.94 43.28
CA LYS A 31 8.46 6.32 42.93
C LYS A 31 8.43 6.49 41.40
N ARG A 32 7.95 7.63 40.92
CA ARG A 32 7.84 7.91 39.48
C ARG A 32 9.14 8.51 38.94
N VAL A 33 9.43 8.29 37.66
CA VAL A 33 10.56 8.89 36.95
C VAL A 33 10.31 10.40 36.82
N LYS A 34 11.35 11.20 37.04
CA LYS A 34 11.31 12.67 36.92
C LYS A 34 12.30 13.11 35.85
N LEU A 35 11.84 13.93 34.92
CA LEU A 35 12.64 14.53 33.86
C LEU A 35 13.00 15.95 34.26
N ASN A 36 14.28 16.31 34.17
CA ASN A 36 14.76 17.67 34.40
C ASN A 36 15.37 18.20 33.10
N PHE A 37 15.01 19.44 32.73
CA PHE A 37 15.36 20.03 31.44
C PHE A 37 16.35 21.19 31.58
N THR A 38 17.35 21.24 30.71
CA THR A 38 18.16 22.43 30.45
C THR A 38 17.96 22.84 28.99
N ILE A 39 17.64 24.09 28.74
CA ILE A 39 17.17 24.56 27.42
C ILE A 39 18.15 25.62 26.91
N ASP A 40 18.57 25.51 25.65
CA ASP A 40 19.36 26.56 24.99
C ASP A 40 18.56 27.88 24.97
N ALA A 41 19.16 28.98 25.41
CA ALA A 41 18.47 30.25 25.57
C ALA A 41 17.86 30.79 24.27
N GLU A 42 18.42 30.42 23.11
CA GLU A 42 17.93 30.82 21.79
C GLU A 42 16.58 30.22 21.41
N ILE A 43 16.20 29.10 22.04
CA ILE A 43 14.95 28.38 21.76
C ILE A 43 13.97 28.39 22.94
N ASP A 44 14.39 28.97 24.06
CA ASP A 44 13.60 29.03 25.28
C ASP A 44 12.45 30.04 25.18
N SER A 45 11.43 29.85 26.00
CA SER A 45 10.20 30.62 25.99
C SER A 45 9.44 30.50 27.30
N GLU A 46 8.41 31.32 27.51
CA GLU A 46 7.61 31.32 28.74
C GLU A 46 6.87 29.99 28.99
N TYR A 47 6.57 29.23 27.93
CA TYR A 47 5.75 28.03 28.01
C TYR A 47 6.45 26.74 27.54
N HIS A 48 6.62 25.78 28.45
CA HIS A 48 7.14 24.44 28.15
C HIS A 48 6.11 23.32 28.23
N TYR A 49 6.21 22.36 27.30
CA TYR A 49 5.36 21.18 27.28
C TYR A 49 6.14 19.93 26.87
N LEU A 50 5.63 18.78 27.29
CA LEU A 50 6.04 17.47 26.81
C LEU A 50 4.88 16.80 26.10
N LYS A 51 5.13 16.41 24.85
CA LYS A 51 4.24 15.55 24.10
C LYS A 51 4.73 14.11 24.23
N PHE A 52 3.92 13.27 24.84
CA PHE A 52 4.13 11.82 24.91
C PHE A 52 3.21 11.13 23.93
N THR A 53 3.77 10.23 23.12
CA THR A 53 3.08 9.52 22.07
C THR A 53 3.30 8.02 22.22
N HIS A 54 2.21 7.27 22.33
CA HIS A 54 2.21 5.81 22.39
C HIS A 54 1.26 5.26 21.34
N GLN A 55 1.41 3.99 20.99
CA GLN A 55 0.50 3.30 20.06
C GLN A 55 -0.98 3.25 20.53
N LYS A 56 -1.29 3.66 21.78
CA LYS A 56 -2.64 3.58 22.37
C LYS A 56 -3.17 4.89 22.95
N THR A 57 -2.36 5.95 22.99
CA THR A 57 -2.73 7.22 23.61
C THR A 57 -1.67 8.29 23.34
N ASN A 58 -2.06 9.55 23.47
CA ASN A 58 -1.17 10.70 23.44
C ASN A 58 -1.47 11.61 24.61
N TYR A 59 -0.43 12.22 25.17
CA TYR A 59 -0.61 13.22 26.23
C TYR A 59 0.25 14.44 25.95
N LEU A 60 -0.33 15.61 26.18
CA LEU A 60 0.40 16.86 26.25
C LEU A 60 0.37 17.31 27.71
N TYR A 61 1.55 17.37 28.33
CA TYR A 61 1.66 17.84 29.70
C TYR A 61 2.46 19.10 29.80
N ARG A 62 1.97 19.99 30.65
CA ARG A 62 2.69 21.20 31.03
C ARG A 62 3.92 20.85 31.84
N VAL A 63 5.07 21.41 31.47
CA VAL A 63 6.29 21.32 32.26
C VAL A 63 6.39 22.56 33.16
N HIS A 64 6.72 22.37 34.43
CA HIS A 64 6.84 23.44 35.41
C HIS A 64 8.24 23.44 36.01
N ASN A 65 8.86 24.62 36.12
CA ASN A 65 10.22 24.79 36.65
C ASN A 65 11.24 23.86 35.96
N ASN A 66 11.11 23.71 34.64
CA ASN A 66 11.92 22.81 33.81
C ASN A 66 11.99 21.37 34.35
N SER A 67 10.92 20.92 35.02
CA SER A 67 10.86 19.60 35.62
C SER A 67 9.49 18.95 35.40
N PHE A 68 9.49 17.64 35.18
CA PHE A 68 8.29 16.88 34.87
C PHE A 68 8.33 15.47 35.46
N GLU A 69 7.38 15.14 36.33
CA GLU A 69 7.22 13.80 36.88
C GLU A 69 6.27 12.97 36.00
N ILE A 70 6.72 11.80 35.54
CA ILE A 70 5.97 10.97 34.60
C ILE A 70 4.65 10.50 35.23
N PRO A 71 3.49 10.82 34.64
CA PRO A 71 2.21 10.49 35.24
C PRO A 71 1.84 9.02 35.04
N LYS A 72 1.01 8.50 35.96
CA LYS A 72 0.49 7.12 35.91
C LYS A 72 -0.15 6.76 34.57
N ALA A 73 -0.75 7.74 33.90
CA ALA A 73 -1.42 7.59 32.62
C ALA A 73 -0.46 7.20 31.48
N VAL A 74 0.80 7.64 31.52
CA VAL A 74 1.86 7.23 30.58
C VAL A 74 2.30 5.80 30.91
N THR A 75 2.53 5.49 32.19
CA THR A 75 2.96 4.15 32.61
C THR A 75 1.87 3.08 32.54
N ALA A 76 0.61 3.46 32.30
CA ALA A 76 -0.51 2.53 32.13
C ALA A 76 -0.45 1.77 30.79
N TRP A 77 0.33 2.29 29.82
CA TRP A 77 0.45 1.67 28.51
C TRP A 77 1.87 1.18 28.26
N GLU A 78 1.99 -0.13 28.16
CA GLU A 78 3.24 -0.80 27.80
C GLU A 78 3.53 -0.71 26.29
N GLY A 79 4.81 -0.57 25.98
CA GLY A 79 5.32 -0.51 24.62
C GLY A 79 6.20 0.70 24.37
N ARG A 80 6.41 0.96 23.08
CA ARG A 80 7.25 2.04 22.58
C ARG A 80 6.51 3.37 22.68
N TRP A 81 7.07 4.29 23.45
CA TRP A 81 6.68 5.69 23.56
C TRP A 81 7.65 6.57 22.79
N GLU A 82 7.17 7.67 22.26
CA GLU A 82 7.97 8.77 21.72
C GLU A 82 7.69 10.01 22.56
N PHE A 83 8.72 10.81 22.84
CA PHE A 83 8.53 12.07 23.55
C PHE A 83 9.28 13.23 22.90
N SER A 84 8.59 14.37 22.78
CA SER A 84 9.14 15.64 22.27
C SER A 84 8.95 16.74 23.30
N PHE A 85 9.94 17.63 23.41
CA PHE A 85 9.87 18.84 24.22
C PHE A 85 9.47 20.03 23.36
N ILE A 86 8.61 20.88 23.89
CA ILE A 86 8.05 22.04 23.20
C ILE A 86 8.28 23.29 24.03
N CYS A 87 8.80 24.33 23.40
CA CYS A 87 8.86 25.71 23.89
C CYS A 87 7.86 26.55 23.10
N CYS A 88 7.08 27.41 23.77
CA CYS A 88 6.15 28.34 23.16
C CYS A 88 5.94 29.62 23.99
N ASP A 89 5.51 30.71 23.37
CA ASP A 89 5.28 31.99 24.06
C ASP A 89 3.84 32.19 24.56
N GLU A 90 2.93 31.27 24.26
CA GLU A 90 1.54 31.28 24.76
C GLU A 90 1.14 29.91 25.35
N PRO A 91 0.27 29.87 26.38
CA PRO A 91 -0.20 28.61 26.94
C PRO A 91 -1.12 27.87 25.97
N ALA A 92 -1.12 26.53 26.07
CA ALA A 92 -2.11 25.70 25.43
C ALA A 92 -3.53 26.09 25.88
N ASN A 93 -4.46 26.14 24.93
CA ASN A 93 -5.87 26.41 25.20
C ASN A 93 -6.57 25.21 25.90
N SER A 94 -7.84 25.36 26.24
CA SER A 94 -8.63 24.32 26.93
C SER A 94 -8.77 22.99 26.16
N SER A 95 -8.38 22.96 24.89
CA SER A 95 -8.35 21.77 24.03
C SER A 95 -6.93 21.18 23.87
N ASN A 96 -5.98 21.59 24.70
CA ASN A 96 -4.56 21.19 24.65
C ASN A 96 -3.85 21.54 23.34
N VAL A 97 -4.29 22.62 22.68
CA VAL A 97 -3.65 23.14 21.46
C VAL A 97 -2.85 24.38 21.79
N ILE A 98 -1.58 24.41 21.36
CA ILE A 98 -0.70 25.58 21.48
C ILE A 98 -0.88 26.42 20.22
N THR A 99 -1.42 27.63 20.37
CA THR A 99 -1.61 28.61 19.27
C THR A 99 -0.70 29.82 19.46
N ALA A 100 0.58 29.55 19.74
CA ALA A 100 1.57 30.55 20.12
C ALA A 100 2.25 31.16 18.89
N ASN A 101 2.73 32.41 19.00
CA ASN A 101 3.41 33.10 17.90
C ASN A 101 4.81 32.52 17.66
N TYR A 102 5.44 32.01 18.72
CA TYR A 102 6.68 31.26 18.67
C TYR A 102 6.46 29.84 19.18
N ILE A 103 6.84 28.83 18.40
CA ILE A 103 6.85 27.42 18.81
C ILE A 103 8.15 26.79 18.33
N TYR A 104 8.83 26.13 19.26
CA TYR A 104 9.96 25.26 18.99
C TYR A 104 9.66 23.85 19.50
N ALA A 105 9.89 22.83 18.68
CA ALA A 105 9.66 21.44 19.05
C ALA A 105 10.87 20.57 18.71
N SER A 106 11.32 19.76 19.68
CA SER A 106 12.42 18.84 19.48
C SER A 106 12.00 17.61 18.65
N GLU A 107 12.98 16.99 18.01
CA GLU A 107 12.88 15.62 17.52
C GLU A 107 12.44 14.67 18.65
N PRO A 108 11.59 13.67 18.36
CA PRO A 108 11.12 12.74 19.36
C PRO A 108 12.22 11.75 19.76
N ILE A 109 12.39 11.52 21.06
CA ILE A 109 13.17 10.38 21.57
C ILE A 109 12.25 9.20 21.83
N VAL A 110 12.74 8.00 21.50
CA VAL A 110 12.06 6.73 21.76
C VAL A 110 12.34 6.23 23.17
N ALA A 111 11.28 5.85 23.88
CA ALA A 111 11.29 5.24 25.18
C ALA A 111 10.48 3.94 25.22
N ASN A 112 10.80 3.02 26.14
CA ASN A 112 10.03 1.79 26.32
C ASN A 112 9.38 1.69 27.72
N VAL A 113 8.15 1.18 27.78
CA VAL A 113 7.37 0.90 29.01
C VAL A 113 6.99 -0.60 29.03
N ALA A 114 7.08 -1.30 30.17
CA ALA A 114 6.87 -2.77 30.27
C ALA A 114 5.53 -3.16 30.98
N ARG A 115 4.95 -4.34 30.63
CA ARG A 115 3.58 -4.85 30.98
C ARG A 115 3.07 -4.66 32.42
N GLY A 116 1.79 -4.28 32.49
CA GLY A 116 0.83 -4.68 33.54
C GLY A 116 -0.40 -5.38 32.92
N ASN A 117 -0.88 -6.47 33.54
CA ASN A 117 -1.95 -7.35 33.02
C ASN A 117 -3.36 -6.81 33.30
N LEU A 118 -4.27 -6.90 32.30
CA LEU A 118 -5.70 -7.34 32.33
C LEU A 118 -6.39 -6.99 30.99
N GLY A 119 -7.41 -7.78 30.59
CA GLY A 119 -7.79 -8.00 29.19
C GLY A 119 -9.18 -7.54 28.70
N ASN A 120 -9.37 -7.79 27.39
CA ASN A 120 -10.57 -8.02 26.57
C ASN A 120 -11.36 -6.87 25.89
N ASN A 121 -11.92 -7.24 24.71
CA ASN A 121 -12.55 -6.46 23.63
C ASN A 121 -13.48 -5.30 24.03
N SER A 122 -13.12 -4.08 23.58
CA SER A 122 -14.03 -3.00 23.19
C SER A 122 -13.28 -1.98 22.32
N THR A 123 -13.97 -1.40 21.34
CA THR A 123 -13.50 -0.32 20.43
C THR A 123 -13.26 0.99 21.20
N THR A 124 -12.21 1.73 20.85
CA THR A 124 -11.76 2.93 21.58
C THR A 124 -12.34 4.24 21.04
N GLU A 125 -12.39 5.28 21.87
CA GLU A 125 -12.73 6.66 21.48
C GLU A 125 -11.69 7.24 20.49
N GLU A 126 -10.47 6.71 20.43
CA GLU A 126 -9.45 7.04 19.41
C GLU A 126 -9.70 6.33 18.05
N GLN A 127 -10.33 5.15 18.05
CA GLN A 127 -10.92 4.55 16.83
C GLN A 127 -12.20 5.28 16.39
N ASN A 128 -12.90 5.94 17.31
CA ASN A 128 -14.00 6.86 17.00
C ASN A 128 -13.47 8.24 16.53
N LEU A 129 -12.38 8.77 17.09
CA LEU A 129 -11.75 10.05 16.68
C LEU A 129 -11.00 9.95 15.34
N LEU A 130 -10.42 8.79 15.01
CA LEU A 130 -9.90 8.49 13.66
C LEU A 130 -11.04 8.21 12.67
N ARG A 131 -12.18 7.68 13.14
CA ARG A 131 -13.45 7.72 12.40
C ARG A 131 -14.00 9.13 12.26
N GLU A 132 -13.74 10.06 13.19
CA GLU A 132 -14.18 11.46 13.13
C GLU A 132 -13.29 12.32 12.21
N LEU A 133 -12.00 11.98 12.05
CA LEU A 133 -11.17 12.44 10.91
C LEU A 133 -11.76 12.00 9.56
N VAL A 134 -12.63 10.99 9.60
CA VAL A 134 -13.45 10.45 8.54
C VAL A 134 -14.92 10.96 8.61
N GLU A 135 -15.41 11.53 9.73
CA GLU A 135 -16.73 12.20 9.82
C GLU A 135 -16.67 13.67 9.36
N GLY A 136 -15.47 14.23 9.23
CA GLY A 136 -15.23 15.28 8.24
C GLY A 136 -15.31 14.68 6.83
N THR A 137 -16.18 15.21 5.99
CA THR A 137 -16.18 14.85 4.57
C THR A 137 -14.93 15.46 3.93
N PHE A 138 -14.09 14.61 3.34
CA PHE A 138 -13.02 15.04 2.46
C PHE A 138 -13.18 14.34 1.12
N ASP A 139 -13.03 15.09 0.05
CA ASP A 139 -13.04 14.54 -1.31
C ASP A 139 -11.66 13.99 -1.68
N GLU A 140 -10.60 14.52 -1.06
CA GLU A 140 -9.21 14.18 -1.34
C GLU A 140 -8.40 14.05 -0.04
N PHE A 141 -7.52 13.05 0.00
CA PHE A 141 -6.56 12.80 1.08
C PHE A 141 -5.16 12.74 0.49
N GLU A 142 -4.32 13.73 0.77
CA GLU A 142 -2.94 13.80 0.31
C GLU A 142 -1.98 13.26 1.38
N ILE A 143 -1.17 12.27 1.00
CA ILE A 143 -0.08 11.79 1.86
C ILE A 143 1.06 12.82 1.82
N PRO A 144 1.64 13.23 2.96
CA PRO A 144 2.75 14.19 2.98
C PRO A 144 3.96 13.70 2.17
N ASN A 145 4.59 14.60 1.42
CA ASN A 145 5.78 14.31 0.58
C ASN A 145 7.05 13.92 1.37
N THR A 146 7.01 13.94 2.70
CA THR A 146 8.05 13.40 3.58
C THR A 146 7.86 11.90 3.87
N ALA A 147 6.69 11.35 3.56
CA ALA A 147 6.37 9.95 3.81
C ALA A 147 7.11 9.05 2.81
N SER A 148 7.88 8.10 3.34
CA SER A 148 8.51 7.03 2.56
C SER A 148 7.67 5.75 2.49
N PHE A 149 6.62 5.64 3.29
CA PHE A 149 5.69 4.51 3.27
C PHE A 149 4.28 4.91 3.73
N ILE A 150 3.28 4.12 3.32
CA ILE A 150 1.91 4.17 3.87
C ILE A 150 1.74 2.98 4.83
N SER A 151 1.31 3.25 6.06
CA SER A 151 1.20 2.25 7.13
C SER A 151 0.01 1.30 6.91
N ARG A 152 0.07 0.13 7.56
CA ARG A 152 -1.01 -0.86 7.54
C ARG A 152 -2.32 -0.25 8.08
N TYR A 153 -3.45 -0.59 7.45
CA TYR A 153 -4.80 -0.14 7.84
C TYR A 153 -5.03 1.38 7.83
N PHE A 154 -4.22 2.15 7.10
CA PHE A 154 -4.18 3.61 7.12
C PHE A 154 -5.54 4.32 7.15
N LEU A 155 -6.43 4.05 6.18
CA LEU A 155 -7.82 4.55 6.14
C LEU A 155 -8.80 3.38 5.97
N SER A 156 -8.55 2.28 6.69
CA SER A 156 -9.46 1.13 6.70
C SER A 156 -10.86 1.53 7.18
N SER A 157 -11.89 1.01 6.53
CA SER A 157 -13.30 1.17 6.90
C SER A 157 -13.80 2.63 6.92
N CYS A 158 -13.08 3.55 6.26
CA CYS A 158 -13.53 4.91 5.98
C CYS A 158 -14.75 4.86 5.03
N PRO A 159 -15.98 5.23 5.45
CA PRO A 159 -17.19 4.95 4.68
C PRO A 159 -17.48 5.97 3.57
N GLN A 160 -16.93 7.19 3.62
CA GLN A 160 -17.15 8.18 2.55
C GLN A 160 -16.37 7.85 1.28
N ALA A 161 -16.84 8.41 0.17
CA ALA A 161 -16.09 8.49 -1.06
C ALA A 161 -14.95 9.50 -0.92
N PHE A 162 -13.75 9.13 -1.37
CA PHE A 162 -12.59 10.03 -1.43
C PHE A 162 -11.55 9.56 -2.45
N THR A 163 -10.66 10.47 -2.81
CA THR A 163 -9.47 10.23 -3.61
C THR A 163 -8.24 10.20 -2.70
N LEU A 164 -7.38 9.18 -2.81
CA LEU A 164 -6.06 9.15 -2.17
C LEU A 164 -5.00 9.68 -3.15
N ILE A 165 -4.23 10.69 -2.75
CA ILE A 165 -3.07 11.20 -3.48
C ILE A 165 -1.80 10.67 -2.81
N VAL A 166 -1.02 9.90 -3.55
CA VAL A 166 0.23 9.25 -3.12
C VAL A 166 1.40 10.02 -3.73
N PRO A 167 2.22 10.72 -2.92
CA PRO A 167 3.28 11.56 -3.43
C PRO A 167 4.44 10.74 -3.94
N SER A 168 5.27 11.37 -4.75
CA SER A 168 6.39 10.70 -5.40
C SER A 168 7.40 10.08 -4.43
N SER A 169 7.47 10.55 -3.18
CA SER A 169 8.35 10.08 -2.11
C SER A 169 8.01 8.69 -1.56
N VAL A 170 6.79 8.20 -1.75
CA VAL A 170 6.35 6.92 -1.19
C VAL A 170 7.05 5.77 -1.90
N ILE A 171 7.76 4.95 -1.14
CA ILE A 171 8.51 3.78 -1.63
C ILE A 171 7.71 2.49 -1.43
N THR A 172 6.94 2.41 -0.33
CA THR A 172 6.24 1.18 0.07
C THR A 172 4.80 1.47 0.51
N ILE A 173 3.86 0.67 0.00
CA ILE A 173 2.49 0.60 0.53
C ILE A 173 2.32 -0.74 1.24
N LYS A 174 2.03 -0.67 2.55
CA LYS A 174 1.87 -1.85 3.41
C LYS A 174 0.51 -2.52 3.21
N ASP A 175 0.28 -3.63 3.90
CA ASP A 175 -0.97 -4.37 3.75
C ASP A 175 -2.21 -3.56 4.18
N ARG A 176 -3.30 -3.72 3.41
CA ARG A 176 -4.66 -3.28 3.76
C ARG A 176 -4.80 -1.79 4.05
N ILE A 177 -4.09 -0.91 3.34
CA ILE A 177 -4.12 0.54 3.61
C ILE A 177 -5.51 1.17 3.51
N LEU A 178 -6.40 0.57 2.71
CA LEU A 178 -7.73 1.09 2.37
C LEU A 178 -8.83 0.02 2.51
N TYR A 179 -8.59 -0.97 3.37
CA TYR A 179 -9.48 -2.14 3.51
C TYR A 179 -10.93 -1.73 3.83
N GLU A 180 -11.87 -2.15 2.99
CA GLU A 180 -13.31 -1.83 3.13
C GLU A 180 -13.59 -0.32 3.26
N SER A 181 -12.74 0.52 2.64
CA SER A 181 -12.96 1.97 2.54
C SER A 181 -13.80 2.34 1.32
N GLY A 182 -14.37 3.55 1.35
CA GLY A 182 -15.09 4.17 0.25
C GLY A 182 -14.18 4.85 -0.77
N CYS A 183 -12.85 4.66 -0.71
CA CYS A 183 -11.92 5.23 -1.69
C CYS A 183 -12.37 4.92 -3.13
N THR A 184 -12.55 5.97 -3.92
CA THR A 184 -13.02 5.90 -5.30
C THR A 184 -11.89 6.09 -6.31
N LYS A 185 -10.76 6.65 -5.89
CA LYS A 185 -9.62 6.91 -6.77
C LYS A 185 -8.31 6.93 -6.00
N ILE A 186 -7.25 6.39 -6.62
CA ILE A 186 -5.88 6.53 -6.13
C ILE A 186 -5.07 7.20 -7.23
N ILE A 187 -4.41 8.31 -6.89
CA ILE A 187 -3.54 9.08 -7.78
C ILE A 187 -2.11 8.89 -7.27
N PHE A 188 -1.24 8.37 -8.13
CA PHE A 188 0.20 8.38 -7.89
C PHE A 188 0.78 9.60 -8.60
N GLU A 189 1.52 10.43 -7.88
CA GLU A 189 2.16 11.62 -8.47
C GLU A 189 3.21 11.24 -9.52
N GLU A 190 3.43 12.18 -10.45
CA GLU A 190 4.48 12.06 -11.46
C GLU A 190 5.85 11.85 -10.80
N GLY A 191 6.67 10.97 -11.38
CA GLY A 191 7.97 10.64 -10.82
C GLY A 191 7.90 9.76 -9.57
N SER A 192 6.77 9.08 -9.33
CA SER A 192 6.59 8.09 -8.26
C SER A 192 7.82 7.18 -8.08
N GLN A 193 8.25 7.04 -6.82
CA GLN A 193 9.29 6.12 -6.38
C GLN A 193 8.70 4.84 -5.75
N LEU A 194 7.40 4.58 -5.91
CA LEU A 194 6.74 3.41 -5.36
C LEU A 194 7.35 2.12 -5.92
N LYS A 195 8.02 1.35 -5.07
CA LYS A 195 8.66 0.08 -5.43
C LYS A 195 7.85 -1.14 -5.03
N THR A 196 7.16 -1.05 -3.89
CA THR A 196 6.58 -2.24 -3.23
C THR A 196 5.12 -2.03 -2.87
N LEU A 197 4.28 -2.95 -3.34
CA LEU A 197 2.97 -3.24 -2.76
C LEU A 197 3.06 -4.55 -1.98
N GLU A 198 2.87 -4.50 -0.66
CA GLU A 198 2.85 -5.71 0.17
C GLU A 198 1.62 -6.59 -0.14
N ASP A 199 1.57 -7.79 0.45
CA ASP A 199 0.41 -8.68 0.35
C ASP A 199 -0.85 -7.95 0.84
N TYR A 200 -1.93 -7.99 0.06
CA TYR A 200 -3.21 -7.31 0.36
C TYR A 200 -3.14 -5.77 0.48
N ALA A 201 -2.12 -5.09 -0.06
CA ALA A 201 -1.97 -3.64 0.06
C ALA A 201 -3.22 -2.86 -0.38
N LEU A 202 -3.75 -3.19 -1.57
CA LEU A 202 -5.00 -2.62 -2.11
C LEU A 202 -6.10 -3.70 -2.17
N TYR A 203 -6.58 -4.16 -1.03
CA TYR A 203 -7.56 -5.25 -0.92
C TYR A 203 -8.92 -4.74 -0.43
N ARG A 204 -10.01 -5.18 -1.05
CA ARG A 204 -11.41 -4.84 -0.70
C ARG A 204 -11.72 -3.34 -0.73
N ILE A 205 -11.33 -2.67 -1.81
CA ILE A 205 -11.69 -1.27 -2.07
C ILE A 205 -12.83 -1.26 -3.09
N ALA A 206 -14.05 -1.54 -2.63
CA ALA A 206 -15.18 -1.91 -3.48
C ALA A 206 -15.59 -0.84 -4.51
N ASN A 207 -15.33 0.44 -4.21
CA ASN A 207 -15.69 1.59 -5.05
C ASN A 207 -14.52 2.14 -5.87
N LEU A 208 -13.33 1.51 -5.80
CA LEU A 208 -12.16 2.00 -6.50
C LEU A 208 -12.44 2.04 -8.01
N GLY A 209 -12.26 3.20 -8.63
CA GLY A 209 -12.38 3.38 -10.06
C GLY A 209 -11.19 2.79 -10.83
N ASP A 210 -11.03 3.23 -12.07
CA ASP A 210 -9.87 2.89 -12.87
C ASP A 210 -8.57 3.28 -12.15
N ILE A 211 -7.55 2.42 -12.27
CA ILE A 211 -6.27 2.63 -11.63
C ILE A 211 -5.12 2.43 -12.62
N THR A 212 -4.15 3.35 -12.56
CA THR A 212 -2.91 3.30 -13.33
C THR A 212 -1.76 3.23 -12.33
N PHE A 213 -1.00 2.14 -12.35
CA PHE A 213 0.13 1.97 -11.46
C PHE A 213 1.41 2.58 -12.04
N PRO A 214 2.25 3.22 -11.21
CA PRO A 214 3.49 3.83 -11.66
C PRO A 214 4.49 2.78 -12.17
N ARG A 215 5.33 3.17 -13.13
CA ARG A 215 6.33 2.27 -13.75
C ARG A 215 7.39 1.76 -12.77
N SER A 216 7.52 2.44 -11.62
CA SER A 216 8.54 2.19 -10.59
C SER A 216 8.31 0.91 -9.77
N ILE A 217 7.12 0.29 -9.85
CA ILE A 217 6.81 -0.89 -9.04
C ILE A 217 7.67 -2.08 -9.49
N ASP A 218 8.41 -2.64 -8.54
CA ASP A 218 9.28 -3.79 -8.73
C ASP A 218 8.72 -5.04 -8.03
N SER A 219 7.90 -4.87 -6.98
CA SER A 219 7.37 -5.95 -6.15
C SER A 219 5.86 -5.83 -5.96
N TRP A 220 5.15 -6.92 -6.26
CA TRP A 220 3.69 -7.03 -6.19
C TRP A 220 3.27 -8.22 -5.32
N GLY A 221 2.76 -7.91 -4.13
CA GLY A 221 2.25 -8.90 -3.17
C GLY A 221 0.99 -9.64 -3.64
N LYS A 222 0.66 -10.70 -2.91
CA LYS A 222 -0.52 -11.55 -3.15
C LYS A 222 -1.82 -10.77 -2.92
N TYR A 223 -2.88 -11.14 -3.65
CA TYR A 223 -4.24 -10.60 -3.46
C TYR A 223 -4.37 -9.08 -3.57
N ASN A 224 -3.37 -8.39 -4.13
CA ASN A 224 -3.53 -6.99 -4.49
C ASN A 224 -4.69 -6.83 -5.47
N LEU A 225 -5.44 -5.74 -5.34
CA LEU A 225 -6.71 -5.49 -6.03
C LEU A 225 -7.84 -6.51 -5.80
N GLY A 226 -7.64 -7.51 -4.93
CA GLY A 226 -8.68 -8.49 -4.64
C GLY A 226 -9.95 -7.82 -4.13
N PHE A 227 -11.10 -8.12 -4.74
CA PHE A 227 -12.39 -7.48 -4.42
C PHE A 227 -12.42 -5.95 -4.54
N CYS A 228 -11.61 -5.36 -5.42
CA CYS A 228 -11.69 -3.92 -5.71
C CYS A 228 -12.71 -3.59 -6.80
N GLY A 229 -13.15 -2.34 -6.87
CA GLY A 229 -14.18 -1.87 -7.81
C GLY A 229 -13.73 -1.60 -9.24
N SER A 230 -12.44 -1.70 -9.53
CA SER A 230 -11.83 -1.08 -10.73
C SER A 230 -12.40 -1.62 -12.03
N GLY A 231 -12.76 -0.71 -12.95
CA GLY A 231 -13.23 -1.03 -14.29
C GLY A 231 -12.09 -1.34 -15.26
N ILE A 232 -11.01 -0.57 -15.19
CA ILE A 232 -9.80 -0.76 -15.96
C ILE A 232 -8.59 -0.70 -15.05
N VAL A 233 -7.71 -1.68 -15.20
CA VAL A 233 -6.39 -1.70 -14.54
C VAL A 233 -5.30 -1.61 -15.59
N ARG A 234 -4.38 -0.66 -15.41
CA ARG A 234 -3.24 -0.45 -16.30
C ARG A 234 -1.98 -0.08 -15.50
N PHE A 235 -0.84 -0.17 -16.18
CA PHE A 235 0.47 0.23 -15.66
C PHE A 235 1.03 1.28 -16.60
N GLU A 236 1.80 2.23 -16.06
CA GLU A 236 2.58 3.15 -16.90
C GLU A 236 3.51 2.38 -17.83
N SER A 237 3.76 2.96 -19.00
CA SER A 237 4.67 2.40 -20.01
C SER A 237 6.05 2.13 -19.42
N VAL A 238 6.70 1.06 -19.88
CA VAL A 238 8.03 0.65 -19.43
C VAL A 238 8.06 0.30 -17.93
N SER A 239 6.94 -0.23 -17.40
CA SER A 239 6.87 -0.74 -16.02
C SER A 239 7.98 -1.74 -15.72
N ASN A 240 8.62 -1.61 -14.57
CA ASN A 240 9.68 -2.52 -14.10
C ASN A 240 9.14 -3.86 -13.56
N LEU A 241 7.82 -4.00 -13.43
CA LEU A 241 7.21 -5.13 -12.76
C LEU A 241 7.40 -6.44 -13.56
N LYS A 242 8.21 -7.35 -13.02
CA LYS A 242 8.56 -8.62 -13.67
C LYS A 242 7.64 -9.78 -13.30
N THR A 243 7.07 -9.74 -12.11
CA THR A 243 6.25 -10.82 -11.55
C THR A 243 5.02 -10.26 -10.87
N LEU A 244 3.95 -11.05 -10.85
CA LEU A 244 2.72 -10.76 -10.11
C LEU A 244 2.55 -11.82 -9.02
N GLY A 245 2.15 -11.39 -7.83
CA GLY A 245 1.78 -12.29 -6.75
C GLY A 245 0.59 -13.20 -7.10
N SER A 246 0.45 -14.31 -6.36
CA SER A 246 -0.73 -15.17 -6.44
C SER A 246 -2.03 -14.37 -6.26
N HIS A 247 -3.04 -14.64 -7.10
CA HIS A 247 -4.33 -13.94 -7.05
C HIS A 247 -4.21 -12.41 -7.19
N ALA A 248 -3.24 -11.92 -7.98
CA ALA A 248 -3.02 -10.49 -8.24
C ALA A 248 -4.24 -9.75 -8.84
N PHE A 249 -5.16 -10.46 -9.48
CA PHE A 249 -6.44 -9.93 -9.93
C PHE A 249 -7.55 -10.93 -9.61
N TRP A 250 -8.01 -10.90 -8.36
CA TRP A 250 -9.00 -11.86 -7.86
C TRP A 250 -10.32 -11.20 -7.51
N SER A 251 -11.42 -11.72 -8.06
CA SER A 251 -12.77 -11.28 -7.72
C SER A 251 -12.98 -9.78 -7.90
N ILE A 252 -12.53 -9.20 -9.01
CA ILE A 252 -12.72 -7.78 -9.33
C ILE A 252 -14.04 -7.66 -10.13
N PRO A 253 -15.18 -7.32 -9.48
CA PRO A 253 -16.51 -7.48 -10.07
C PRO A 253 -16.74 -6.66 -11.34
N ASN A 254 -16.15 -5.46 -11.43
CA ASN A 254 -16.39 -4.53 -12.53
C ASN A 254 -15.27 -4.49 -13.57
N LEU A 255 -14.20 -5.28 -13.39
CA LEU A 255 -13.05 -5.24 -14.28
C LEU A 255 -13.48 -5.63 -15.69
N THR A 256 -13.41 -4.70 -16.64
CA THR A 256 -13.71 -4.92 -18.06
C THR A 256 -12.44 -5.11 -18.88
N LYS A 257 -11.38 -4.37 -18.54
CA LYS A 257 -10.09 -4.40 -19.26
C LYS A 257 -8.91 -4.49 -18.31
N LEU A 258 -7.99 -5.38 -18.64
CA LEU A 258 -6.73 -5.54 -17.91
C LEU A 258 -5.54 -5.40 -18.87
N TYR A 259 -4.72 -4.37 -18.62
CA TYR A 259 -3.45 -4.17 -19.32
C TYR A 259 -2.31 -4.61 -18.42
N LEU A 260 -1.66 -5.72 -18.75
CA LEU A 260 -0.53 -6.24 -17.97
C LEU A 260 0.75 -5.40 -18.18
N PRO A 261 1.68 -5.39 -17.22
CA PRO A 261 2.90 -4.57 -17.29
C PRO A 261 3.83 -4.95 -18.45
N ASP A 262 4.40 -3.98 -19.14
CA ASP A 262 5.23 -4.17 -20.35
C ASP A 262 6.44 -5.10 -20.18
N ARG A 263 6.97 -5.25 -18.95
CA ARG A 263 8.14 -6.10 -18.66
C ARG A 263 7.80 -7.36 -17.86
N LEU A 264 6.52 -7.72 -17.78
CA LEU A 264 6.08 -8.93 -17.09
C LEU A 264 6.74 -10.17 -17.73
N GLN A 265 7.41 -10.99 -16.93
CA GLN A 265 8.16 -12.16 -17.40
C GLN A 265 7.37 -13.47 -17.29
N THR A 266 6.39 -13.51 -16.39
CA THR A 266 5.54 -14.68 -16.14
C THR A 266 4.10 -14.28 -15.86
N LEU A 267 3.17 -15.03 -16.47
CA LEU A 267 1.75 -15.05 -16.12
C LEU A 267 1.39 -16.44 -15.57
N ALA A 268 2.22 -16.94 -14.67
CA ALA A 268 2.03 -18.20 -14.00
C ALA A 268 2.49 -18.07 -12.55
N GLY A 269 1.71 -18.63 -11.62
CA GLY A 269 2.05 -18.71 -10.21
C GLY A 269 1.58 -20.04 -9.63
N LEU A 270 1.75 -20.22 -8.31
CA LEU A 270 1.21 -21.39 -7.59
C LEU A 270 -0.31 -21.52 -7.72
N THR A 271 -0.98 -20.43 -8.05
CA THR A 271 -2.43 -20.31 -8.24
C THR A 271 -2.70 -19.41 -9.45
N ALA A 272 -3.98 -19.26 -9.82
CA ALA A 272 -4.41 -18.30 -10.83
C ALA A 272 -3.90 -16.88 -10.52
N VAL A 273 -3.50 -16.17 -11.57
CA VAL A 273 -3.13 -14.75 -11.48
C VAL A 273 -4.38 -13.89 -11.65
N ILE A 274 -5.21 -14.25 -12.63
CA ILE A 274 -6.49 -13.61 -12.94
C ILE A 274 -7.58 -14.63 -12.63
N LYS A 275 -8.46 -14.33 -11.67
CA LYS A 275 -9.51 -15.26 -11.25
C LYS A 275 -10.81 -14.56 -10.91
N ASN A 276 -11.94 -15.12 -11.34
CA ASN A 276 -13.28 -14.70 -10.93
C ASN A 276 -13.56 -13.23 -11.25
N CYS A 277 -13.20 -12.75 -12.44
CA CYS A 277 -13.52 -11.39 -12.89
C CYS A 277 -14.69 -11.47 -13.87
N PRO A 278 -15.95 -11.36 -13.40
CA PRO A 278 -17.13 -11.71 -14.20
C PRO A 278 -17.37 -10.79 -15.40
N GLN A 279 -16.91 -9.54 -15.33
CA GLN A 279 -17.07 -8.53 -16.38
C GLN A 279 -15.86 -8.41 -17.32
N LEU A 280 -14.78 -9.17 -17.07
CA LEU A 280 -13.53 -9.03 -17.80
C LEU A 280 -13.74 -9.53 -19.23
N ASN A 281 -13.64 -8.63 -20.20
CA ASN A 281 -13.84 -8.94 -21.61
C ASN A 281 -12.55 -8.83 -22.44
N GLU A 282 -11.55 -8.08 -21.97
CA GLU A 282 -10.30 -7.82 -22.70
C GLU A 282 -9.07 -7.91 -21.78
N VAL A 283 -8.09 -8.72 -22.19
CA VAL A 283 -6.76 -8.81 -21.53
C VAL A 283 -5.66 -8.53 -22.55
N TRP A 284 -4.75 -7.62 -22.21
CA TRP A 284 -3.51 -7.37 -22.96
C TRP A 284 -2.33 -8.08 -22.30
N ILE A 285 -1.58 -8.87 -23.09
CA ILE A 285 -0.43 -9.65 -22.62
C ILE A 285 0.84 -9.18 -23.34
N PRO A 286 1.90 -8.80 -22.60
CA PRO A 286 3.14 -8.32 -23.19
C PRO A 286 3.94 -9.44 -23.86
N ASN A 287 4.81 -9.08 -24.80
CA ASN A 287 5.69 -10.02 -25.49
C ASN A 287 6.92 -10.44 -24.67
N THR A 288 7.07 -9.87 -23.46
CA THR A 288 8.17 -10.16 -22.54
C THR A 288 7.97 -11.42 -21.70
N ILE A 289 6.80 -12.06 -21.80
CA ILE A 289 6.55 -13.35 -21.14
C ILE A 289 7.50 -14.40 -21.73
N THR A 290 8.29 -15.04 -20.87
CA THR A 290 9.25 -16.07 -21.27
C THR A 290 8.81 -17.48 -20.86
N ALA A 291 8.02 -17.59 -19.79
CA ALA A 291 7.46 -18.85 -19.30
C ALA A 291 6.16 -19.22 -20.02
N ALA A 292 5.86 -20.52 -20.10
CA ALA A 292 4.58 -20.99 -20.64
C ALA A 292 3.41 -20.51 -19.76
N ILE A 293 2.34 -20.04 -20.39
CA ILE A 293 1.12 -19.61 -19.71
C ILE A 293 0.18 -20.83 -19.58
N PRO A 294 -0.05 -21.38 -18.37
CA PRO A 294 -0.95 -22.50 -18.17
C PRO A 294 -2.41 -22.06 -18.26
N ALA A 295 -3.32 -22.99 -18.57
CA ALA A 295 -4.77 -22.72 -18.56
C ALA A 295 -5.28 -22.21 -17.20
N SER A 296 -4.58 -22.56 -16.11
CA SER A 296 -4.88 -22.11 -14.76
C SER A 296 -4.53 -20.65 -14.50
N ALA A 297 -3.80 -19.95 -15.38
CA ALA A 297 -3.42 -18.56 -15.19
C ALA A 297 -4.62 -17.61 -15.17
N ILE A 298 -5.63 -17.91 -16.00
CA ILE A 298 -6.88 -17.17 -16.15
C ILE A 298 -8.03 -18.15 -15.87
N GLN A 299 -8.79 -17.90 -14.80
CA GLN A 299 -9.90 -18.76 -14.38
C GLN A 299 -11.17 -17.95 -14.12
N ASP A 300 -12.33 -18.56 -14.34
CA ASP A 300 -13.64 -18.00 -13.94
C ASP A 300 -13.89 -16.57 -14.48
N CYS A 301 -13.51 -16.31 -15.74
CA CYS A 301 -13.75 -15.03 -16.44
C CYS A 301 -14.71 -15.26 -17.62
N PRO A 302 -16.01 -15.47 -17.39
CA PRO A 302 -16.95 -15.98 -18.39
C PRO A 302 -17.18 -15.06 -19.61
N LEU A 303 -17.01 -13.75 -19.43
CA LEU A 303 -17.19 -12.76 -20.50
C LEU A 303 -15.90 -12.46 -21.28
N LEU A 304 -14.77 -13.09 -20.92
CA LEU A 304 -13.51 -12.87 -21.61
C LEU A 304 -13.60 -13.42 -23.04
N ASN A 305 -13.60 -12.49 -23.99
CA ASN A 305 -13.76 -12.78 -25.42
C ASN A 305 -12.66 -12.16 -26.29
N LYS A 306 -11.77 -11.35 -25.67
CA LYS A 306 -10.64 -10.75 -26.36
C LYS A 306 -9.35 -10.92 -25.54
N ILE A 307 -8.37 -11.59 -26.13
CA ILE A 307 -6.99 -11.59 -25.67
C ILE A 307 -6.16 -10.94 -26.76
N THR A 308 -5.36 -9.95 -26.38
CA THR A 308 -4.41 -9.31 -27.29
C THR A 308 -3.00 -9.61 -26.84
N LEU A 309 -2.21 -10.19 -27.74
CA LEU A 309 -0.78 -10.41 -27.56
C LEU A 309 -0.02 -9.25 -28.19
N GLN A 310 0.97 -8.70 -27.49
CA GLN A 310 1.88 -7.74 -28.09
C GLN A 310 2.71 -8.40 -29.20
N SER A 311 3.06 -7.63 -30.23
CA SER A 311 3.83 -8.10 -31.39
C SER A 311 5.09 -8.86 -30.99
N ASN A 312 5.45 -9.91 -31.73
CA ASN A 312 6.61 -10.76 -31.47
C ASN A 312 6.48 -11.60 -30.18
N PHE A 313 5.25 -11.99 -29.81
CA PHE A 313 4.99 -12.85 -28.66
C PHE A 313 5.66 -14.23 -28.82
N ASN A 314 6.39 -14.69 -27.80
CA ASN A 314 7.32 -15.83 -27.89
C ASN A 314 7.22 -16.82 -26.71
N ALA A 315 6.02 -17.07 -26.18
CA ALA A 315 5.76 -18.07 -25.15
C ALA A 315 4.64 -19.02 -25.56
N SER A 316 4.74 -20.30 -25.17
CA SER A 316 3.58 -21.19 -25.32
C SER A 316 2.47 -20.72 -24.38
N ALA A 317 1.23 -20.72 -24.84
CA ALA A 317 0.11 -20.22 -24.05
C ALA A 317 -1.11 -21.11 -24.20
N ASN A 318 -1.76 -21.41 -23.08
CA ASN A 318 -2.99 -22.18 -23.04
C ASN A 318 -4.15 -21.31 -22.56
N PHE A 319 -5.04 -20.98 -23.50
CA PHE A 319 -6.28 -20.23 -23.30
C PHE A 319 -7.52 -21.10 -23.52
N SER A 320 -7.41 -22.43 -23.36
CA SER A 320 -8.57 -23.34 -23.50
C SER A 320 -9.70 -23.04 -22.51
N ASN A 321 -9.40 -22.38 -21.38
CA ASN A 321 -10.36 -21.93 -20.38
C ASN A 321 -11.09 -20.62 -20.76
N VAL A 322 -10.84 -20.09 -21.96
CA VAL A 322 -11.47 -18.88 -22.50
C VAL A 322 -12.28 -19.26 -23.75
N PRO A 323 -13.44 -19.94 -23.61
CA PRO A 323 -14.15 -20.54 -24.74
C PRO A 323 -14.84 -19.53 -25.66
N ASN A 324 -14.93 -18.26 -25.24
CA ASN A 324 -15.73 -17.23 -25.89
C ASN A 324 -14.90 -16.26 -26.74
N LEU A 325 -13.65 -16.60 -27.10
CA LEU A 325 -12.81 -15.72 -27.93
C LEU A 325 -13.48 -15.40 -29.27
N THR A 326 -13.46 -14.13 -29.68
CA THR A 326 -13.95 -13.74 -31.01
C THR A 326 -12.97 -14.19 -32.10
N ARG A 327 -13.47 -14.45 -33.32
CA ARG A 327 -12.63 -14.74 -34.49
C ARG A 327 -11.56 -13.66 -34.69
N GLU A 328 -11.96 -12.39 -34.57
CA GLU A 328 -11.05 -11.24 -34.68
C GLU A 328 -9.91 -11.29 -33.66
N SER A 329 -10.23 -11.58 -32.39
CA SER A 329 -9.21 -11.72 -31.34
C SER A 329 -8.22 -12.85 -31.67
N ILE A 330 -8.72 -13.98 -32.18
CA ILE A 330 -7.87 -15.13 -32.53
C ILE A 330 -6.90 -14.79 -33.67
N VAL A 331 -7.41 -14.16 -34.73
CA VAL A 331 -6.59 -13.73 -35.88
C VAL A 331 -5.54 -12.69 -35.45
N LEU A 332 -5.91 -11.74 -34.58
CA LEU A 332 -4.95 -10.79 -34.01
C LEU A 332 -3.85 -11.49 -33.21
N MET A 333 -4.18 -12.51 -32.42
CA MET A 333 -3.19 -13.32 -31.72
C MET A 333 -2.21 -13.99 -32.69
N PHE A 334 -2.71 -14.67 -33.74
CA PHE A 334 -1.85 -15.33 -34.74
C PHE A 334 -0.89 -14.35 -35.43
N ASN A 335 -1.36 -13.15 -35.75
CA ASN A 335 -0.53 -12.10 -36.33
C ASN A 335 0.56 -11.61 -35.36
N ALA A 336 0.28 -11.55 -34.06
CA ALA A 336 1.24 -11.12 -33.05
C ALA A 336 2.31 -12.17 -32.71
N LEU A 337 2.11 -13.45 -33.05
CA LEU A 337 3.08 -14.52 -32.80
C LEU A 337 4.40 -14.26 -33.51
N LYS A 338 5.51 -14.53 -32.81
CA LYS A 338 6.87 -14.55 -33.37
C LYS A 338 6.97 -15.62 -34.46
N ASP A 339 7.69 -15.30 -35.54
CA ASP A 339 8.09 -16.31 -36.53
C ASP A 339 9.18 -17.21 -35.94
N LEU A 340 8.88 -18.51 -35.85
CA LEU A 340 9.77 -19.56 -35.32
C LEU A 340 10.29 -20.47 -36.44
N SER A 341 10.25 -20.03 -37.70
CA SER A 341 10.86 -20.72 -38.83
C SER A 341 12.37 -20.91 -38.57
N GLY A 342 12.78 -22.13 -38.24
CA GLY A 342 14.16 -22.46 -37.86
C GLY A 342 14.44 -22.57 -36.35
N ALA A 343 13.42 -22.44 -35.50
CA ALA A 343 13.49 -22.68 -34.06
C ALA A 343 12.56 -23.84 -33.63
N GLY A 344 12.62 -24.22 -32.34
CA GLY A 344 11.68 -25.19 -31.78
C GLY A 344 10.26 -24.63 -31.78
N ALA A 345 9.30 -25.44 -32.23
CA ALA A 345 7.89 -25.08 -32.27
C ALA A 345 7.33 -24.74 -30.88
N LYS A 346 6.39 -23.79 -30.82
CA LYS A 346 5.62 -23.45 -29.62
C LYS A 346 4.14 -23.75 -29.83
N VAL A 347 3.40 -23.83 -28.73
CA VAL A 347 1.99 -24.22 -28.76
C VAL A 347 1.12 -23.05 -28.30
N LEU A 348 0.09 -22.74 -29.09
CA LEU A 348 -1.02 -21.89 -28.70
C LEU A 348 -2.29 -22.74 -28.60
N THR A 349 -2.73 -23.03 -27.38
CA THR A 349 -3.93 -23.82 -27.12
C THR A 349 -5.13 -22.89 -26.95
N LEU A 350 -6.10 -22.97 -27.87
CA LEU A 350 -7.34 -22.19 -27.85
C LEU A 350 -8.58 -23.08 -27.65
N GLY A 351 -8.45 -24.39 -27.88
CA GLY A 351 -9.54 -25.35 -27.84
C GLY A 351 -10.40 -25.36 -29.12
N ALA A 352 -10.99 -26.52 -29.42
CA ALA A 352 -11.68 -26.79 -30.68
C ALA A 352 -12.81 -25.78 -31.00
N GLY A 353 -13.57 -25.33 -30.01
CA GLY A 353 -14.66 -24.37 -30.21
C GLY A 353 -14.18 -22.98 -30.66
N ASN A 354 -12.99 -22.55 -30.24
CA ASN A 354 -12.38 -21.31 -30.72
C ASN A 354 -11.76 -21.49 -32.10
N LEU A 355 -11.03 -22.58 -32.32
CA LEU A 355 -10.39 -22.87 -33.61
C LEU A 355 -11.41 -23.03 -34.74
N ALA A 356 -12.58 -23.61 -34.46
CA ALA A 356 -13.67 -23.75 -35.43
C ALA A 356 -14.27 -22.41 -35.91
N LYS A 357 -13.94 -21.28 -35.26
CA LYS A 357 -14.36 -19.94 -35.68
C LYS A 357 -13.50 -19.38 -36.82
N CYS A 358 -12.35 -20.00 -37.12
CA CYS A 358 -11.36 -19.50 -38.09
C CYS A 358 -11.38 -20.33 -39.38
N THR A 359 -11.02 -19.70 -40.51
CA THR A 359 -10.78 -20.42 -41.76
C THR A 359 -9.40 -21.09 -41.76
N GLN A 360 -9.15 -22.02 -42.68
CA GLN A 360 -7.82 -22.63 -42.81
C GLN A 360 -6.73 -21.58 -43.10
N GLU A 361 -7.00 -20.62 -43.99
CA GLU A 361 -6.06 -19.53 -44.29
C GLU A 361 -5.68 -18.72 -43.04
N GLU A 362 -6.62 -18.52 -42.11
CA GLU A 362 -6.37 -17.84 -40.84
C GLU A 362 -5.54 -18.69 -39.88
N LEU A 363 -5.81 -19.99 -39.80
CA LEU A 363 -5.00 -20.93 -39.00
C LEU A 363 -3.55 -20.99 -39.54
N ASP A 364 -3.40 -20.95 -40.87
CA ASP A 364 -2.10 -21.00 -41.55
C ASP A 364 -1.19 -19.81 -41.18
N ILE A 365 -1.75 -18.67 -40.73
CA ILE A 365 -0.97 -17.53 -40.20
C ILE A 365 -0.06 -17.98 -39.04
N ALA A 366 -0.58 -18.82 -38.13
CA ALA A 366 0.20 -19.35 -37.01
C ALA A 366 1.03 -20.57 -37.42
N LEU A 367 0.47 -21.49 -38.22
CA LEU A 367 1.15 -22.72 -38.64
C LEU A 367 2.42 -22.42 -39.47
N ASN A 368 2.35 -21.44 -40.39
CA ASN A 368 3.49 -21.01 -41.19
C ASN A 368 4.61 -20.36 -40.36
N LYS A 369 4.29 -19.86 -39.16
CA LYS A 369 5.26 -19.36 -38.18
C LYS A 369 5.82 -20.47 -37.28
N ASN A 370 5.57 -21.74 -37.60
CA ASN A 370 5.99 -22.90 -36.83
C ASN A 370 5.37 -22.96 -35.40
N TRP A 371 4.10 -22.57 -35.30
CA TRP A 371 3.28 -22.76 -34.09
C TRP A 371 2.33 -23.93 -34.26
N SER A 372 2.17 -24.74 -33.22
CA SER A 372 1.10 -25.72 -33.13
C SER A 372 -0.14 -25.10 -32.49
N LEU A 373 -1.31 -25.39 -33.06
CA LEU A 373 -2.62 -24.99 -32.53
C LEU A 373 -3.32 -26.20 -31.92
N ALA A 374 -3.91 -26.03 -30.74
CA ALA A 374 -4.61 -27.10 -30.00
C ALA A 374 -5.92 -26.63 -29.36
#